data_AF-A0A512IVD2-F1
#
_entry.id   AF-A0A512IVD2-F1
#
_cell.length_a   1.000
_cell.length_b   1.000
_cell.length_c   1.000
_cell.angle_alpha   90.00
_cell.angle_beta   90.00
_cell.angle_gamma   90.00
#
_symmetry.space_group_name_H-M   'P 1'
#
loop_
_entity.id
_entity.type
_entity.pdbx_description
1 polymer ?
#
loop_
_entity_poly.entity_id
_entity_poly.type
_entity_poly.pdbx_seq_one_letter_code
_entity_poly.pdbx_strand_id
1 'polypeptide(L)'
;MTGQTDRVGWIIDAPKIARYLLDLSHPIGGPKAKFLLRFGFTPQDPNALVLALVAHAMGNLPGVKKDQPKGPPRIIFEGTVTAPDGRDMPLRTVWEPSDSPPEMRFVTPVPLTRRKTG
;
A
#
# COMPACT_ATOMS: atom_id res chain seq x y z
N MET A 1 16.31 -28.19 -17.58
CA MET A 1 15.09 -27.35 -17.48
C MET A 1 15.54 -25.97 -17.02
N THR A 2 15.65 -25.01 -17.94
CA THR A 2 15.83 -23.60 -17.58
C THR A 2 14.57 -23.15 -16.85
N GLY A 3 14.66 -22.94 -15.53
CA GLY A 3 13.53 -22.45 -14.74
C GLY A 3 13.14 -21.06 -15.24
N GLN A 4 11.93 -20.93 -15.77
CA GLN A 4 11.35 -19.63 -16.05
C GLN A 4 11.25 -18.86 -14.72
N THR A 5 11.94 -17.72 -14.64
CA THR A 5 11.90 -16.86 -13.47
C THR A 5 10.81 -15.84 -13.69
N ASP A 6 9.68 -15.99 -13.00
CA ASP A 6 8.66 -14.96 -12.97
C ASP A 6 9.09 -13.86 -12.00
N ARG A 7 9.17 -12.62 -12.49
CA ARG A 7 9.54 -11.44 -11.70
C ARG A 7 8.38 -10.46 -11.71
N VAL A 8 8.05 -9.92 -10.54
CA VAL A 8 7.09 -8.82 -10.41
C VAL A 8 7.77 -7.69 -9.63
N GLY A 9 7.80 -6.50 -10.20
CA GLY A 9 8.30 -5.28 -9.55
C GLY A 9 7.22 -4.60 -8.70
N TRP A 10 7.59 -3.99 -7.58
CA TRP A 10 6.70 -3.14 -6.79
C TRP A 10 7.17 -1.69 -6.90
N ILE A 11 6.33 -0.82 -7.46
CA ILE A 11 6.71 0.56 -7.79
C ILE A 11 5.95 1.52 -6.87
N ILE A 12 6.69 2.34 -6.12
CA ILE A 12 6.13 3.37 -5.23
C ILE A 12 6.86 4.68 -5.46
N ASP A 13 6.11 5.74 -5.78
CA ASP A 13 6.70 7.06 -6.01
C ASP A 13 7.15 7.69 -4.67
N ALA A 14 8.44 8.02 -4.54
CA ALA A 14 8.97 8.60 -3.30
C ALA A 14 8.23 9.88 -2.82
N PRO A 15 7.80 10.82 -3.70
CA PRO A 15 6.99 11.96 -3.29
C PRO A 15 5.64 11.56 -2.67
N LYS A 16 5.04 10.44 -3.11
CA LYS A 16 3.78 9.91 -2.54
C LYS A 16 3.97 9.53 -1.08
N ILE A 17 5.13 9.02 -0.72
CA ILE A 17 5.46 8.67 0.66
C ILE A 17 5.71 9.94 1.47
N ALA A 18 6.75 10.69 1.12
CA ALA A 18 7.26 11.76 1.98
C ALA A 18 6.36 13.02 1.99
N ARG A 19 5.76 13.38 0.85
CA ARG A 19 5.01 14.65 0.69
C ARG A 19 3.49 14.46 0.73
N TYR A 20 2.99 13.23 0.89
CA TYR A 20 1.56 12.96 0.92
C TYR A 20 1.17 12.00 2.04
N LEU A 21 1.79 10.81 2.12
CA LEU A 21 1.40 9.81 3.13
C LEU A 21 1.99 10.03 4.51
N LEU A 22 3.10 10.77 4.60
CA LEU A 22 3.72 11.13 5.89
C LEU A 22 3.59 12.62 6.19
N ASP A 23 2.88 13.38 5.36
CA ASP A 23 2.65 14.80 5.54
C ASP A 23 1.27 15.07 6.17
N LEU A 24 1.25 15.40 7.46
CA LEU A 24 0.03 15.78 8.19
C LEU A 24 -0.61 17.07 7.67
N SER A 25 0.19 17.96 7.08
CA SER A 25 -0.28 19.25 6.56
C SER A 25 -0.89 19.13 5.15
N HIS A 26 -0.72 18.00 4.48
CA HIS A 26 -1.25 17.82 3.14
C HIS A 26 -2.79 17.86 3.15
N PRO A 27 -3.44 18.73 2.34
CA PRO A 27 -4.89 18.97 2.42
C PRO A 27 -5.74 17.72 2.18
N ILE A 28 -5.30 16.85 1.27
CA ILE A 28 -5.98 15.58 0.94
C ILE A 28 -5.39 14.36 1.70
N GLY A 29 -4.07 14.31 1.88
CA GLY A 29 -3.34 13.19 2.49
C GLY A 29 -3.36 13.18 4.02
N GLY A 30 -3.65 14.32 4.66
CA GLY A 30 -3.58 14.49 6.12
C GLY A 30 -4.29 13.42 6.94
N PRO A 31 -5.54 13.01 6.62
CA PRO A 31 -6.19 11.90 7.33
C PRO A 31 -5.47 10.55 7.21
N LYS A 32 -4.83 10.26 6.07
CA LYS A 32 -4.02 9.05 5.88
C LYS A 32 -2.70 9.16 6.65
N ALA A 33 -2.06 10.33 6.61
CA ALA A 33 -0.87 10.59 7.39
C ALA A 33 -1.14 10.43 8.88
N LYS A 34 -2.23 10.99 9.41
CA LYS A 34 -2.62 10.83 10.82
C LYS A 34 -2.79 9.37 11.22
N PHE A 35 -3.38 8.55 10.35
CA PHE A 35 -3.51 7.11 10.60
C PHE A 35 -2.15 6.41 10.62
N LEU A 36 -1.30 6.64 9.62
CA LEU A 36 0.02 6.02 9.53
C LEU A 36 0.93 6.43 10.69
N LEU A 37 0.97 7.72 11.02
CA LEU A 37 1.78 8.23 12.13
C LEU A 37 1.34 7.67 13.49
N ARG A 38 0.04 7.36 13.65
CA ARG A 38 -0.45 6.69 14.85
C ARG A 38 0.21 5.31 15.06
N PHE A 39 0.65 4.65 14.00
CA PHE A 39 1.30 3.34 14.00
C PHE A 39 2.85 3.41 14.02
N GLY A 40 3.41 4.59 14.27
CA GLY A 40 4.86 4.79 14.39
C GLY A 40 5.59 5.06 13.08
N PHE A 41 4.88 5.19 11.95
CA PHE A 41 5.51 5.68 10.71
C PHE A 41 5.85 7.16 10.83
N THR A 42 6.98 7.58 10.26
CA THR A 42 7.48 8.95 10.46
C THR A 42 8.20 9.50 9.23
N PRO A 43 8.12 10.82 8.93
CA PRO A 43 8.85 11.43 7.83
C PRO A 43 10.38 11.27 7.88
N GLN A 44 10.95 11.01 9.07
CA GLN A 44 12.39 10.77 9.25
C GLN A 44 12.83 9.39 8.75
N ASP A 45 11.89 8.44 8.60
CA ASP A 45 12.14 7.12 8.01
C ASP A 45 11.01 6.75 7.03
N PRO A 46 10.99 7.36 5.83
CA PRO A 46 9.98 7.07 4.82
C PRO A 46 10.11 5.64 4.27
N ASN A 47 11.29 5.03 4.35
CA ASN A 47 11.55 3.70 3.83
C ASN A 47 10.80 2.62 4.63
N ALA A 48 10.61 2.80 5.94
CA ALA A 48 9.78 1.92 6.74
C ALA A 48 8.36 1.78 6.16
N LEU A 49 7.76 2.89 5.68
CA LEU A 49 6.44 2.84 5.06
C LEU A 49 6.46 2.13 3.70
N VAL A 50 7.48 2.37 2.87
CA VAL A 50 7.66 1.65 1.59
C VAL A 50 7.69 0.14 1.82
N LEU A 51 8.54 -0.31 2.75
CA LEU A 51 8.68 -1.73 3.07
C LEU A 51 7.39 -2.33 3.63
N ALA A 52 6.70 -1.61 4.52
CA ALA A 52 5.43 -2.06 5.08
C ALA A 52 4.33 -2.18 4.00
N LEU A 53 4.27 -1.27 3.02
CA LEU A 53 3.30 -1.36 1.93
C LEU A 53 3.55 -2.57 1.03
N VAL A 54 4.81 -2.87 0.73
CA VAL A 54 5.17 -4.07 -0.06
C VAL A 54 4.91 -5.34 0.75
N ALA A 55 5.34 -5.39 2.01
CA ALA A 55 5.09 -6.51 2.91
C ALA A 55 3.59 -6.78 3.10
N HIS A 56 2.78 -5.71 3.23
CA HIS A 56 1.32 -5.82 3.28
C HIS A 56 0.76 -6.49 2.02
N ALA A 57 1.14 -6.02 0.84
CA ALA A 57 0.60 -6.58 -0.41
C ALA A 57 1.03 -8.06 -0.60
N MET A 58 2.30 -8.37 -0.32
CA MET A 58 2.82 -9.74 -0.38
C MET A 58 2.16 -10.69 0.63
N GLY A 59 1.95 -10.24 1.86
CA GLY A 59 1.32 -11.03 2.92
C GLY A 59 -0.18 -11.28 2.71
N ASN A 60 -0.82 -10.55 1.79
CA ASN A 60 -2.26 -10.61 1.54
C ASN A 60 -2.60 -11.01 0.08
N LEU A 61 -1.69 -11.70 -0.61
CA LEU A 61 -1.94 -12.31 -1.92
C LEU A 61 -3.13 -13.31 -1.87
N PRO A 62 -3.87 -13.52 -2.97
CA PRO A 62 -3.67 -12.94 -4.32
C PRO A 62 -4.26 -11.54 -4.51
N GLY A 63 -4.88 -10.96 -3.48
CA GLY A 63 -5.69 -9.74 -3.61
C GLY A 63 -6.93 -9.95 -4.49
N VAL A 64 -7.68 -8.86 -4.71
CA VAL A 64 -8.90 -8.85 -5.53
C VAL A 64 -8.70 -7.91 -6.71
N LYS A 65 -8.79 -8.42 -7.93
CA LYS A 65 -8.84 -7.59 -9.14
C LYS A 65 -10.20 -6.90 -9.24
N LYS A 66 -10.19 -5.60 -9.49
CA LYS A 66 -11.36 -4.79 -9.78
C LYS A 66 -11.13 -3.98 -11.06
N ASP A 67 -11.90 -4.30 -12.09
CA ASP A 67 -11.91 -3.51 -13.31
C ASP A 67 -12.46 -2.11 -13.01
N GLN A 68 -11.90 -1.11 -13.69
CA GLN A 68 -12.33 0.26 -13.59
C GLN A 68 -13.22 0.60 -14.79
N PRO A 69 -14.27 1.43 -14.63
CA PRO A 69 -15.07 1.89 -15.77
C PRO A 69 -14.24 2.59 -16.85
N LYS A 70 -13.13 3.22 -16.44
CA LYS A 70 -12.12 3.81 -17.32
C LYS A 70 -10.73 3.61 -16.70
N GLY A 71 -9.73 3.34 -17.55
CA GLY A 71 -8.34 3.14 -17.15
C GLY A 71 -8.02 1.68 -16.77
N PRO A 72 -6.77 1.42 -16.34
CA PRO A 72 -6.31 0.08 -16.01
C PRO A 72 -7.03 -0.49 -14.77
N PRO A 73 -7.08 -1.82 -14.62
CA PRO A 73 -7.67 -2.44 -13.44
C PRO A 73 -6.91 -2.09 -12.17
N ARG A 74 -7.54 -2.36 -11.01
CA ARG A 74 -6.90 -2.26 -9.70
C ARG A 74 -6.76 -3.64 -9.09
N ILE A 75 -5.64 -3.90 -8.42
CA ILE A 75 -5.52 -5.01 -7.48
C ILE A 75 -5.63 -4.45 -6.07
N ILE A 76 -6.52 -5.02 -5.27
CA ILE A 76 -6.79 -4.58 -3.91
C ILE A 76 -6.35 -5.67 -2.95
N PHE A 77 -5.45 -5.34 -2.04
CA PHE A 77 -5.06 -6.21 -0.94
C PHE A 77 -5.70 -5.69 0.34
N GLU A 78 -6.31 -6.58 1.12
CA GLU A 78 -6.92 -6.27 2.42
C GLU A 78 -6.37 -7.21 3.48
N GLY A 79 -6.08 -6.67 4.66
CA GLY A 79 -5.55 -7.44 5.78
C GLY A 79 -4.74 -6.56 6.72
N THR A 80 -3.77 -7.14 7.39
CA THR A 80 -2.88 -6.43 8.31
C THR A 80 -1.43 -6.42 7.83
N VAL A 81 -0.65 -5.51 8.39
CA VAL A 81 0.82 -5.54 8.35
C VAL A 81 1.34 -5.08 9.70
N THR A 82 2.39 -5.71 10.20
CA THR A 82 3.06 -5.28 11.43
C THR A 82 3.72 -3.93 11.20
N ALA A 83 3.34 -2.95 12.02
CA ALA A 83 3.83 -1.58 11.93
C ALA A 83 5.09 -1.35 12.80
N PRO A 84 5.79 -0.21 12.66
CA PRO A 84 6.98 0.11 13.45
C PRO A 84 6.79 0.03 14.96
N ASP A 85 5.59 0.31 15.46
CA ASP A 85 5.27 0.20 16.89
C ASP A 85 4.90 -1.22 17.36
N GLY A 86 5.05 -2.21 16.48
CA GLY A 86 4.80 -3.63 16.73
C GLY A 86 3.34 -4.06 16.64
N ARG A 87 2.40 -3.14 16.43
CA ARG A 87 0.98 -3.50 16.29
C ARG A 87 0.66 -3.92 14.86
N ASP A 88 -0.32 -4.80 14.72
CA ASP A 88 -0.91 -5.11 13.43
C ASP A 88 -1.82 -3.98 12.96
N MET A 89 -1.40 -3.29 11.90
CA MET A 89 -2.13 -2.19 11.30
C MET A 89 -3.12 -2.71 10.24
N PRO A 90 -4.45 -2.54 10.45
CA PRO A 90 -5.44 -2.96 9.47
C PRO A 90 -5.46 -1.99 8.28
N LEU A 91 -5.21 -2.53 7.09
CA LEU A 91 -4.95 -1.74 5.89
C LEU A 91 -5.56 -2.38 4.65
N ARG A 92 -6.09 -1.55 3.77
CA ARG A 92 -6.35 -1.87 2.37
C ARG A 92 -5.33 -1.12 1.52
N THR A 93 -4.62 -1.80 0.64
CA THR A 93 -3.76 -1.15 -0.36
C THR A 93 -4.31 -1.39 -1.76
N VAL A 94 -4.21 -0.36 -2.60
CA VAL A 94 -4.66 -0.39 -3.99
C VAL A 94 -3.46 -0.23 -4.89
N TRP A 95 -3.35 -1.11 -5.87
CA TRP A 95 -2.26 -1.18 -6.83
C TRP A 95 -2.80 -1.23 -8.25
N GLU A 96 -2.01 -0.74 -9.20
CA GLU A 96 -2.26 -0.83 -10.63
C GLU A 96 -1.27 -1.83 -11.23
N PRO A 97 -1.74 -2.97 -11.78
CA PRO A 97 -0.86 -3.91 -12.44
C PRO A 97 -0.46 -3.41 -13.82
N SER A 98 0.76 -3.70 -14.22
CA SER A 98 1.29 -3.57 -15.58
C SER A 98 1.92 -4.90 -15.96
N ASP A 99 1.74 -5.36 -17.21
CA ASP A 99 2.23 -6.68 -17.66
C ASP A 99 3.54 -6.60 -18.46
N SER A 100 4.06 -5.39 -18.73
CA SER A 100 5.25 -5.21 -19.60
C SER A 100 6.12 -4.02 -19.17
N PRO A 101 7.07 -4.22 -18.23
CA PRO A 101 7.31 -5.46 -17.46
C PRO A 101 6.22 -5.69 -16.40
N PRO A 102 6.11 -6.92 -15.85
CA PRO A 102 5.20 -7.22 -14.75
C PRO A 102 5.53 -6.38 -13.51
N GLU A 103 4.64 -5.45 -13.18
CA GLU A 103 4.81 -4.49 -12.09
C GLU A 103 3.48 -4.23 -11.37
N MET A 104 3.57 -3.90 -10.08
CA MET A 104 2.48 -3.41 -9.25
C MET A 104 2.82 -1.99 -8.83
N ARG A 105 2.13 -1.00 -9.41
CA ARG A 105 2.30 0.42 -9.05
C ARG A 105 1.36 0.82 -7.94
N PHE A 106 1.91 1.35 -6.86
CA PHE A 106 1.13 1.74 -5.70
C PHE A 106 0.24 2.94 -5.99
N VAL A 107 -1.05 2.82 -5.67
CA VAL A 107 -2.04 3.88 -5.88
C VAL A 107 -2.32 4.59 -4.57
N THR A 108 -2.76 3.87 -3.53
CA THR A 108 -3.11 4.47 -2.25
C THR A 108 -3.27 3.43 -1.14
N PRO A 109 -3.03 3.80 0.12
CA PRO A 109 -3.52 3.07 1.28
C PRO A 109 -4.89 3.62 1.70
N VAL A 110 -5.72 2.73 2.22
CA VAL A 110 -7.00 3.06 2.85
C VAL A 110 -7.03 2.38 4.21
N PRO A 111 -7.12 3.15 5.32
CA PRO A 111 -7.33 2.57 6.64
C PRO A 111 -8.56 1.68 6.65
N LEU A 112 -8.44 0.45 7.13
CA LEU A 112 -9.60 -0.40 7.42
C LEU A 112 -10.07 -0.07 8.83
N THR A 113 -10.77 1.06 8.98
CA THR A 113 -11.50 1.33 10.21
C THR A 113 -12.71 0.42 10.23
N ARG A 114 -12.76 -0.52 11.18
CA ARG A 114 -13.93 -1.41 11.38
C ARG A 114 -15.21 -0.57 11.33
N ARG A 115 -16.13 -0.91 10.42
CA ARG A 115 -17.56 -0.61 10.59
C ARG A 115 -18.31 -1.93 10.82
N LYS A 116 -18.71 -2.10 12.08
CA LYS A 116 -19.58 -3.09 12.76
C LYS A 116 -19.79 -4.46 12.09
N THR A 117 -19.47 -5.49 12.88
CA THR A 117 -20.23 -6.75 12.99
C THR A 117 -21.71 -6.50 12.65
N GLY A 118 -22.17 -7.10 11.56
CA GLY A 118 -23.59 -7.44 11.40
C GLY A 118 -23.87 -8.73 12.16
#